data_AF-A0AA96ZGJ3-F1
#
_entry.id   AF-A0AA96ZGJ3-F1
#
_cell.length_a   1.000
_cell.length_b   1.000
_cell.length_c   1.000
_cell.angle_alpha   90.00
_cell.angle_beta   90.00
_cell.angle_gamma   90.00
#
_symmetry.space_group_name_H-M   'P 1'
#
loop_
_entity.id
_entity.type
_entity.pdbx_description
1 polymer ?
#
loop_
_entity_poly.entity_id
_entity_poly.type
_entity_poly.pdbx_seq_one_letter_code
_entity_poly.pdbx_strand_id
1 'polypeptide(L)'
;MESSPAFDPASLDLARTDGTPLTANALLPTSFTDAKGVEYTRNSGSAQGCLDSTIADNVKTVLSRVGCDRQVVGTYTDSKDRIMVVVLVIPLADRKTAEDADDALAGASTTDWGFWCPKTGPGSELCDGGTDLTGATQSGYRGHHHRYLLHSLAIYLSLGNDSSLEEWTKAAASAALDEAGPSNYPGNH
;
A
#
# COMPACT_ATOMS: atom_id res chain seq x y z
N MET A 1 15.53 28.14 -25.58
CA MET A 1 15.25 27.32 -24.39
C MET A 1 13.81 26.89 -24.51
N GLU A 2 13.56 25.67 -25.01
CA GLU A 2 12.20 25.12 -24.97
C GLU A 2 11.91 24.75 -23.52
N SER A 3 10.90 25.38 -22.93
CA SER A 3 10.34 24.93 -21.66
C SER A 3 9.76 23.54 -21.88
N SER A 4 10.17 22.56 -21.09
CA SER A 4 9.45 21.30 -21.02
C SER A 4 7.97 21.60 -20.75
N PRO A 5 7.03 20.94 -21.43
CA PRO A 5 5.61 21.14 -21.17
C PRO A 5 5.33 20.86 -19.70
N ALA A 6 4.44 21.65 -19.10
CA ALA A 6 3.96 21.39 -17.74
C ALA A 6 3.34 20.00 -17.66
N PHE A 7 3.50 19.34 -16.51
CA PHE A 7 2.92 18.04 -16.27
C PHE A 7 1.38 18.09 -16.38
N ASP A 8 0.80 17.10 -17.05
CA ASP A 8 -0.66 16.90 -17.13
C ASP A 8 -1.09 15.79 -16.16
N PRO A 9 -1.78 16.09 -15.05
CA PRO A 9 -2.25 15.07 -14.11
C PRO A 9 -3.18 14.02 -14.75
N ALA A 10 -3.90 14.37 -15.82
CA ALA A 10 -4.76 13.40 -16.51
C ALA A 10 -3.95 12.32 -17.24
N SER A 11 -2.65 12.54 -17.48
CA SER A 11 -1.77 11.51 -18.04
C SER A 11 -1.66 10.28 -17.14
N LEU A 12 -1.88 10.43 -15.83
CA LEU A 12 -1.86 9.33 -14.85
C LEU A 12 -3.11 8.44 -14.94
N ASP A 13 -4.20 8.89 -15.56
CA ASP A 13 -5.46 8.12 -15.63
C ASP A 13 -5.39 6.91 -16.57
N LEU A 14 -4.35 6.80 -17.41
CA LEU A 14 -4.28 5.80 -18.48
C LEU A 14 -2.88 5.21 -18.61
N ALA A 15 -2.81 3.88 -18.76
CA ALA A 15 -1.54 3.19 -18.83
C ALA A 15 -0.60 3.63 -19.96
N ARG A 16 -1.16 4.10 -21.07
CA ARG A 16 -0.41 4.52 -22.26
C ARG A 16 0.21 5.92 -22.14
N THR A 17 -0.29 6.74 -21.22
CA THR A 17 0.18 8.12 -21.00
C THR A 17 0.92 8.28 -19.68
N ASP A 18 0.70 7.38 -18.73
CA ASP A 18 1.36 7.42 -17.44
C ASP A 18 2.82 6.95 -17.57
N GLY A 19 3.74 7.92 -17.44
CA GLY A 19 5.19 7.69 -17.47
C GLY A 19 5.80 7.30 -16.13
N THR A 20 5.01 7.10 -15.07
CA THR A 20 5.50 6.80 -13.73
C THR A 20 6.19 5.43 -13.68
N PRO A 21 7.47 5.35 -13.29
CA PRO A 21 8.16 4.07 -13.17
C PRO A 21 7.53 3.17 -12.10
N LEU A 22 7.30 1.89 -12.40
CA LEU A 22 6.79 0.92 -11.42
C LEU A 22 7.88 0.47 -10.44
N THR A 23 8.27 1.37 -9.53
CA THR A 23 9.33 1.19 -8.54
C THR A 23 8.92 1.77 -7.18
N ALA A 24 9.53 1.29 -6.10
CA ALA A 24 9.29 1.86 -4.77
C ALA A 24 9.59 3.37 -4.71
N ASN A 25 10.69 3.84 -5.30
CA ASN A 25 11.06 5.26 -5.25
C ASN A 25 10.09 6.19 -5.98
N ALA A 26 9.32 5.68 -6.94
CA ALA A 26 8.37 6.48 -7.72
C ALA A 26 6.95 6.45 -7.15
N LEU A 27 6.59 5.40 -6.40
CA LEU A 27 5.22 5.18 -5.93
C LEU A 27 5.06 5.17 -4.42
N LEU A 28 6.16 5.19 -3.67
CA LEU A 28 6.16 5.12 -2.23
C LEU A 28 7.07 6.23 -1.68
N PRO A 29 6.62 6.98 -0.66
CA PRO A 29 7.47 7.98 -0.01
C PRO A 29 8.64 7.31 0.72
N THR A 30 9.65 8.11 1.08
CA THR A 30 10.75 7.62 1.94
C THR A 30 10.31 7.57 3.40
N SER A 31 9.51 8.54 3.85
CA SER A 31 8.81 8.54 5.13
C SER A 31 7.48 9.28 5.00
N PHE A 32 6.58 9.04 5.94
CA PHE A 32 5.35 9.82 6.10
C PHE A 32 5.08 10.04 7.59
N THR A 33 4.23 11.01 7.92
CA THR A 33 3.81 11.28 9.30
C THR A 33 2.30 11.15 9.41
N ASP A 34 1.82 10.43 10.43
CA ASP A 34 0.39 10.24 10.64
C ASP A 34 -0.27 11.44 11.36
N ALA A 35 -1.61 11.41 11.45
CA ALA A 35 -2.38 12.45 12.15
C ALA A 35 -2.10 12.54 13.67
N LYS A 36 -1.39 11.56 14.25
CA LYS A 36 -0.95 11.56 15.65
C LYS A 36 0.51 12.03 15.81
N GLY A 37 1.15 12.48 14.72
CA GLY A 37 2.52 13.00 14.72
C GLY A 37 3.60 11.93 14.79
N VAL A 38 3.27 10.68 14.44
CA VAL A 38 4.24 9.57 14.40
C VAL A 38 4.82 9.50 12.99
N GLU A 39 6.15 9.59 12.90
CA GLU A 39 6.86 9.38 11.64
C GLU A 39 7.12 7.88 11.40
N TYR A 40 6.86 7.46 10.17
CA TYR A 40 7.08 6.12 9.66
C TYR A 40 8.11 6.18 8.53
N THR A 41 9.20 5.41 8.65
CA THR A 41 10.26 5.36 7.64
C THR A 41 10.19 4.06 6.86
N ARG A 42 10.41 4.12 5.54
CA ARG A 42 10.37 2.95 4.67
C ARG A 42 11.57 2.05 4.93
N ASN A 43 11.28 0.82 5.34
CA ASN A 43 12.29 -0.21 5.60
C ASN A 43 12.56 -1.08 4.38
N SER A 44 11.53 -1.33 3.58
CA SER A 44 11.66 -2.12 2.35
C SER A 44 10.69 -1.64 1.27
N GLY A 45 11.03 -1.92 0.02
CA GLY A 45 10.21 -1.57 -1.13
C GLY A 45 10.64 -2.32 -2.37
N SER A 46 9.70 -2.98 -3.06
CA SER A 46 10.00 -3.70 -4.30
C SER A 46 8.79 -3.80 -5.20
N ALA A 47 9.04 -4.02 -6.49
CA ALA A 47 7.99 -4.35 -7.43
C ALA A 47 7.92 -5.87 -7.63
N GLN A 48 6.72 -6.42 -7.68
CA GLN A 48 6.48 -7.86 -7.72
C GLN A 48 5.12 -8.21 -8.34
N GLY A 49 4.81 -9.51 -8.41
CA GLY A 49 3.50 -9.98 -8.87
C GLY A 49 2.38 -9.57 -7.92
N CYS A 50 1.18 -9.35 -8.46
CA CYS A 50 0.01 -9.01 -7.65
C CYS A 50 -0.49 -10.16 -6.78
N LEU A 51 -0.36 -11.39 -7.28
CA LEU A 51 -0.99 -12.56 -6.68
C LEU A 51 0.06 -13.42 -5.98
N ASP A 52 -0.20 -13.76 -4.73
CA ASP A 52 0.55 -14.76 -3.98
C ASP A 52 -0.40 -15.69 -3.19
N SER A 53 0.17 -16.66 -2.46
CA SER A 53 -0.62 -17.64 -1.71
C SER A 53 -1.34 -17.07 -0.50
N THR A 54 -0.92 -15.92 0.03
CA THR A 54 -1.44 -15.30 1.26
C THR A 54 -2.70 -14.47 1.04
N ILE A 55 -2.93 -14.00 -0.20
CA ILE A 55 -4.12 -13.25 -0.57
C ILE A 55 -5.35 -14.17 -0.58
N ALA A 56 -6.48 -13.73 -0.04
CA ALA A 56 -7.73 -14.50 -0.05
C ALA A 56 -8.38 -14.55 -1.45
N ASP A 57 -9.19 -15.57 -1.69
CA ASP A 57 -9.74 -15.86 -3.03
C ASP A 57 -10.66 -14.76 -3.57
N ASN A 58 -11.39 -14.05 -2.71
CA ASN A 58 -12.22 -12.91 -3.08
C ASN A 58 -11.37 -11.77 -3.68
N VAL A 59 -10.25 -11.43 -3.03
CA VAL A 59 -9.32 -10.40 -3.53
C VAL A 59 -8.60 -10.88 -4.80
N LYS A 60 -8.09 -12.11 -4.81
CA LYS A 60 -7.46 -12.73 -6.00
C LYS A 60 -8.37 -12.68 -7.22
N THR A 61 -9.66 -12.96 -7.05
CA THR A 61 -10.65 -12.97 -8.13
C THR A 61 -10.79 -11.59 -8.75
N VAL A 62 -10.93 -10.54 -7.93
CA VAL A 62 -11.04 -9.16 -8.44
C VAL A 62 -9.74 -8.75 -9.13
N LEU A 63 -8.59 -8.93 -8.47
CA LEU A 63 -7.28 -8.55 -9.02
C LEU A 63 -6.99 -9.26 -10.36
N SER A 64 -7.34 -10.54 -10.47
CA SER A 64 -7.20 -11.28 -11.74
C SER A 64 -8.11 -10.72 -12.83
N ARG A 65 -9.36 -10.36 -12.48
CA ARG A 65 -10.34 -9.81 -13.43
C ARG A 65 -9.90 -8.46 -14.01
N VAL A 66 -9.24 -7.64 -13.21
CA VAL A 66 -8.75 -6.31 -13.64
C VAL A 66 -7.35 -6.34 -14.26
N GLY A 67 -6.77 -7.53 -14.47
CA GLY A 67 -5.48 -7.70 -15.13
C GLY A 67 -4.30 -7.28 -14.26
N CYS A 68 -4.38 -7.50 -12.95
CA CYS A 68 -3.30 -7.20 -12.02
C CYS A 68 -2.12 -8.16 -12.23
N ASP A 69 -1.10 -7.71 -12.96
CA ASP A 69 0.11 -8.50 -13.17
C ASP A 69 1.23 -8.11 -12.18
N ARG A 70 1.35 -6.80 -11.90
CA ARG A 70 2.41 -6.26 -11.06
C ARG A 70 1.89 -5.22 -10.07
N GLN A 71 2.58 -5.13 -8.95
CA GLN A 71 2.38 -4.15 -7.90
C GLN A 71 3.72 -3.67 -7.35
N VAL A 72 3.70 -2.52 -6.67
CA VAL A 72 4.78 -2.09 -5.78
C VAL A 72 4.31 -2.27 -4.36
N VAL A 73 5.15 -2.90 -3.55
CA VAL A 73 4.89 -3.12 -2.12
C VAL A 73 6.00 -2.52 -1.31
N GLY A 74 5.66 -1.87 -0.20
CA GLY A 74 6.63 -1.37 0.76
C GLY A 74 6.18 -1.55 2.20
N THR A 75 7.18 -1.59 3.09
CA THR A 75 6.95 -1.67 4.53
C THR A 75 7.60 -0.48 5.23
N TYR A 76 6.94 -0.02 6.29
CA TYR A 76 7.39 1.10 7.11
C TYR A 76 7.28 0.74 8.59
N THR A 77 8.16 1.29 9.43
CA THR A 77 7.99 1.25 10.88
C THR A 77 8.16 2.63 11.51
N ASP A 78 7.53 2.82 12.67
CA ASP A 78 7.83 3.98 13.50
C ASP A 78 9.20 3.85 14.15
N SER A 79 9.80 4.97 14.57
CA SER A 79 11.13 5.01 15.21
C SER A 79 11.28 4.18 16.49
N LYS A 80 10.19 3.65 17.03
CA LYS A 80 10.15 2.80 18.22
C LYS A 80 9.85 1.34 17.89
N ASP A 81 9.74 0.98 16.61
CA ASP A 81 9.43 -0.37 16.15
C ASP A 81 8.19 -0.97 16.84
N ARG A 82 7.12 -0.18 16.93
CA ARG A 82 5.85 -0.58 17.55
C ARG A 82 4.81 -0.95 16.51
N ILE A 83 4.73 -0.18 15.44
CA ILE A 83 3.74 -0.36 14.38
C ILE A 83 4.48 -0.56 13.06
N MET A 84 4.14 -1.65 12.37
CA MET A 84 4.52 -1.82 10.98
C MET A 84 3.34 -1.50 10.07
N VAL A 85 3.64 -0.79 8.98
CA VAL A 85 2.69 -0.48 7.92
C VAL A 85 3.14 -1.13 6.62
N VAL A 86 2.24 -1.86 5.98
CA VAL A 86 2.39 -2.41 4.64
C VAL A 86 1.57 -1.57 3.68
N VAL A 87 2.14 -1.23 2.52
CA VAL A 87 1.45 -0.52 1.45
C VAL A 87 1.60 -1.30 0.16
N LEU A 88 0.50 -1.50 -0.56
CA LEU A 88 0.48 -2.05 -1.91
C LEU A 88 -0.07 -0.99 -2.88
N VAL A 89 0.63 -0.79 -3.99
CA VAL A 89 0.26 0.13 -5.06
C VAL A 89 0.18 -0.65 -6.37
N ILE A 90 -1.02 -0.74 -6.93
CA ILE A 90 -1.36 -1.58 -8.07
C ILE A 90 -1.72 -0.69 -9.27
N PRO A 91 -0.86 -0.55 -10.28
CA PRO A 91 -1.23 0.12 -11.53
C PRO A 91 -2.17 -0.75 -12.36
N LEU A 92 -3.33 -0.21 -12.72
CA LEU A 92 -4.34 -0.88 -13.55
C LEU A 92 -4.39 -0.26 -14.95
N ALA A 93 -5.26 -0.74 -15.84
CA ALA A 93 -5.31 -0.25 -17.22
C ALA A 93 -5.64 1.24 -17.30
N ASP A 94 -6.58 1.68 -16.48
CA ASP A 94 -7.07 3.06 -16.42
C ASP A 94 -7.75 3.37 -15.08
N ARG A 95 -8.09 4.65 -14.86
CA ARG A 95 -8.80 5.13 -13.67
C ARG A 95 -10.11 4.39 -13.41
N LYS A 96 -10.89 4.14 -14.45
CA LYS A 96 -12.20 3.49 -14.31
C LYS A 96 -12.06 2.04 -13.82
N THR A 97 -11.02 1.36 -14.30
CA THR A 97 -10.67 0.00 -13.86
C THR A 97 -10.25 0.00 -12.39
N ALA A 98 -9.50 1.02 -11.95
CA ALA A 98 -9.13 1.17 -10.55
C ALA A 98 -10.33 1.45 -9.65
N GLU A 99 -11.22 2.36 -10.04
CA GLU A 99 -12.48 2.65 -9.38
C GLU A 99 -13.38 1.40 -9.28
N ASP A 100 -13.56 0.66 -10.38
CA ASP A 100 -14.37 -0.57 -10.39
C ASP A 100 -13.78 -1.68 -9.50
N ALA A 101 -12.45 -1.79 -9.44
CA ALA A 101 -11.77 -2.73 -8.55
C ALA A 101 -11.98 -2.34 -7.09
N ASP A 102 -11.86 -1.04 -6.79
CA ASP A 102 -12.09 -0.45 -5.48
C ASP A 102 -13.52 -0.77 -4.99
N ASP A 103 -14.53 -0.53 -5.83
CA ASP A 103 -15.92 -0.84 -5.51
C ASP A 103 -16.17 -2.34 -5.33
N ALA A 104 -15.62 -3.18 -6.21
CA ALA A 104 -15.77 -4.63 -6.12
C ALA A 104 -15.14 -5.23 -4.84
N LEU A 105 -14.18 -4.51 -4.23
CA LEU A 105 -13.49 -4.91 -3.02
C LEU A 105 -14.08 -4.26 -1.76
N ALA A 106 -15.25 -3.60 -1.84
CA ALA A 106 -15.92 -2.95 -0.70
C ALA A 106 -16.16 -3.90 0.49
N GLY A 107 -16.40 -5.19 0.22
CA GLY A 107 -16.60 -6.20 1.25
C GLY A 107 -15.34 -6.96 1.68
N ALA A 108 -14.17 -6.68 1.11
CA ALA A 108 -12.93 -7.36 1.47
C ALA A 108 -12.45 -6.90 2.85
N SER A 109 -12.09 -7.84 3.71
CA SER A 109 -11.44 -7.54 4.99
C SER A 109 -9.99 -7.10 4.76
N THR A 110 -9.41 -6.36 5.71
CA THR A 110 -7.99 -5.97 5.63
C THR A 110 -7.07 -7.19 5.48
N THR A 111 -7.36 -8.28 6.19
CA THR A 111 -6.55 -9.50 6.13
C THR A 111 -6.68 -10.27 4.81
N ASP A 112 -7.72 -10.01 4.02
CA ASP A 112 -7.92 -10.68 2.73
C ASP A 112 -6.84 -10.30 1.69
N TRP A 113 -6.16 -9.16 1.90
CA TRP A 113 -5.11 -8.65 1.02
C TRP A 113 -3.76 -9.34 1.20
N GLY A 114 -3.70 -10.32 2.10
CA GLY A 114 -2.45 -10.94 2.51
C GLY A 114 -1.59 -9.98 3.32
N PHE A 115 -0.45 -10.48 3.76
CA PHE A 115 0.50 -9.70 4.54
C PHE A 115 1.86 -9.75 3.88
N TRP A 116 2.33 -8.60 3.40
CA TRP A 116 3.66 -8.53 2.84
C TRP A 116 4.72 -8.49 3.94
N CYS A 117 5.53 -9.54 3.93
CA CYS A 117 6.55 -9.76 4.92
C CYS A 117 7.89 -9.15 4.52
N PRO A 118 8.45 -8.20 5.31
CA PRO A 118 9.83 -7.82 5.11
C PRO A 118 10.74 -9.01 5.42
N LYS A 119 11.79 -9.20 4.61
CA LYS A 119 12.75 -10.30 4.81
C LYS A 119 13.70 -10.09 5.99
N THR A 120 13.87 -8.83 6.40
CA THR A 120 14.81 -8.41 7.43
C THR A 120 14.30 -7.14 8.10
N GLY A 121 14.73 -6.90 9.34
CA GLY A 121 14.39 -5.69 10.10
C GLY A 121 13.08 -5.84 10.88
N PRO A 122 12.65 -4.77 11.57
CA PRO A 122 11.43 -4.78 12.37
C PRO A 122 10.20 -5.28 11.59
N GLY A 123 9.45 -6.21 12.19
CA GLY A 123 8.29 -6.87 11.59
C GLY A 123 8.61 -8.08 10.72
N SER A 124 9.89 -8.40 10.47
CA SER A 124 10.25 -9.66 9.78
C SER A 124 10.01 -10.88 10.65
N GLU A 125 10.10 -10.73 11.97
CA GLU A 125 9.78 -11.76 12.97
C GLU A 125 8.31 -12.18 12.96
N LEU A 126 7.40 -11.32 12.49
CA LEU A 126 5.99 -11.67 12.29
C LEU A 126 5.79 -12.69 11.16
N CYS A 127 6.82 -12.86 10.34
CA CYS A 127 6.76 -13.60 9.09
C CYS A 127 7.49 -14.95 9.14
N ASP A 128 8.06 -15.29 10.30
CA ASP A 128 8.66 -16.59 10.56
C ASP A 128 7.56 -17.65 10.81
N GLY A 129 6.81 -17.97 9.76
CA GLY A 129 6.09 -19.25 9.52
C GLY A 129 5.06 -19.76 10.54
N GLY A 130 4.83 -19.10 11.67
CA GLY A 130 3.96 -19.60 12.74
C GLY A 130 3.35 -18.55 13.65
N THR A 131 3.60 -17.26 13.39
CA THR A 131 3.00 -16.17 14.16
C THR A 131 1.55 -15.98 13.73
N ASP A 132 0.62 -16.24 14.65
CA ASP A 132 -0.80 -15.98 14.43
C ASP A 132 -1.09 -14.48 14.59
N LEU A 133 -1.33 -13.81 13.45
CA LEU A 133 -1.64 -12.38 13.41
C LEU A 133 -3.14 -12.10 13.62
N THR A 134 -4.00 -13.13 13.68
CA THR A 134 -5.46 -12.94 13.71
C THR A 134 -5.95 -12.21 14.95
N GLY A 135 -5.20 -12.30 16.05
CA GLY A 135 -5.52 -11.63 17.31
C GLY A 135 -4.96 -10.20 17.44
N ALA A 136 -4.06 -9.75 16.56
CA ALA A 136 -3.37 -8.47 16.72
C ALA A 136 -4.27 -7.28 16.36
N THR A 137 -4.10 -6.16 17.07
CA THR A 137 -4.71 -4.90 16.64
C THR A 137 -4.10 -4.50 15.30
N GLN A 138 -4.98 -4.44 14.30
CA GLN A 138 -4.65 -4.09 12.94
C GLN A 138 -5.75 -3.22 12.33
N SER A 139 -5.38 -2.40 11.36
CA SER A 139 -6.33 -1.59 10.61
C SER A 139 -5.81 -1.43 9.20
N GLY A 140 -6.70 -1.44 8.22
CA GLY A 140 -6.30 -1.18 6.85
C GLY A 140 -7.31 -0.32 6.11
N TYR A 141 -6.79 0.37 5.11
CA TYR A 141 -7.57 1.21 4.23
C TYR A 141 -7.30 0.79 2.80
N ARG A 142 -8.22 1.20 1.94
CA ARG A 142 -8.15 0.97 0.52
C ARG A 142 -8.74 2.18 -0.17
N GLY A 143 -8.21 2.49 -1.33
CA GLY A 143 -8.75 3.51 -2.21
C GLY A 143 -8.10 3.40 -3.57
N HIS A 144 -8.46 4.34 -4.43
CA HIS A 144 -7.82 4.49 -5.72
C HIS A 144 -7.41 5.94 -5.95
N HIS A 145 -6.36 6.13 -6.74
CA HIS A 145 -5.94 7.42 -7.24
C HIS A 145 -5.47 7.27 -8.67
N HIS A 146 -6.12 7.98 -9.61
CA HIS A 146 -5.90 7.76 -11.05
C HIS A 146 -6.07 6.27 -11.39
N ARG A 147 -5.19 5.70 -12.20
CA ARG A 147 -5.18 4.27 -12.54
C ARG A 147 -4.65 3.34 -11.43
N TYR A 148 -4.34 3.85 -10.25
CA TYR A 148 -3.74 3.07 -9.18
C TYR A 148 -4.79 2.65 -8.16
N LEU A 149 -4.86 1.36 -7.86
CA LEU A 149 -5.54 0.81 -6.70
C LEU A 149 -4.53 0.69 -5.56
N LEU A 150 -4.88 1.15 -4.37
CA LEU A 150 -4.00 1.23 -3.21
C LEU A 150 -4.61 0.48 -2.04
N HIS A 151 -3.76 -0.24 -1.30
CA HIS A 151 -4.11 -0.83 -0.03
C HIS A 151 -3.03 -0.52 1.00
N SER A 152 -3.45 -0.22 2.23
CA SER A 152 -2.56 -0.11 3.38
C SER A 152 -3.07 -0.97 4.53
N LEU A 153 -2.13 -1.51 5.30
CA LEU A 153 -2.40 -2.28 6.51
C LEU A 153 -1.37 -1.89 7.57
N ALA A 154 -1.82 -1.47 8.74
CA ALA A 154 -1.00 -1.23 9.91
C ALA A 154 -1.29 -2.28 10.98
N ILE A 155 -0.23 -2.78 11.63
CA ILE A 155 -0.30 -3.79 12.69
C ILE A 155 0.69 -3.44 13.80
N TYR A 156 0.29 -3.68 15.05
CA TYR A 156 1.22 -3.63 16.18
C TYR A 156 2.13 -4.85 16.22
N LEU A 157 3.44 -4.63 16.25
CA LEU A 157 4.45 -5.70 16.30
C LEU A 157 4.41 -6.51 17.60
N SER A 158 3.89 -5.93 18.69
CA SER A 158 3.68 -6.65 19.95
C SER A 158 2.48 -7.61 19.94
N LEU A 159 1.67 -7.58 18.87
CA LEU A 159 0.42 -8.35 18.73
C LEU A 159 -0.60 -8.10 19.84
N GLY A 160 -0.51 -6.95 20.52
CA GLY A 160 -1.52 -6.51 21.48
C GLY A 160 -2.87 -6.28 20.79
N ASN A 161 -3.97 -6.53 21.51
CA ASN A 161 -5.34 -6.51 20.99
C ASN A 161 -6.27 -5.55 21.74
N ASP A 162 -5.67 -4.60 22.47
CA ASP A 162 -6.39 -3.58 23.23
C ASP A 162 -7.00 -2.55 22.27
N SER A 163 -8.25 -2.16 22.51
CA SER A 163 -8.99 -1.20 21.67
C SER A 163 -8.34 0.18 21.63
N SER A 164 -7.58 0.56 22.67
CA SER A 164 -6.80 1.80 22.70
C SER A 164 -5.68 1.85 21.64
N LEU A 165 -5.28 0.70 21.10
CA LEU A 165 -4.28 0.59 20.04
C LEU A 165 -4.87 0.86 18.65
N GLU A 166 -6.18 0.68 18.47
CA GLU A 166 -6.83 0.71 17.16
C GLU A 166 -6.73 2.09 16.50
N GLU A 167 -6.80 3.17 17.31
CA GLU A 167 -6.66 4.53 16.79
C GLU A 167 -5.29 4.79 16.17
N TRP A 168 -4.24 4.13 16.66
CA TRP A 168 -2.88 4.30 16.16
C TRP A 168 -2.69 3.53 14.85
N THR A 169 -3.20 2.30 14.75
CA THR A 169 -3.16 1.56 13.48
C THR A 169 -4.03 2.23 12.42
N LYS A 170 -5.17 2.81 12.80
CA LYS A 170 -6.01 3.60 11.88
C LYS A 170 -5.28 4.82 11.33
N ALA A 171 -4.67 5.62 12.22
CA ALA A 171 -3.91 6.81 11.82
C ALA A 171 -2.77 6.46 10.86
N ALA A 172 -1.99 5.43 11.20
CA ALA A 172 -0.85 4.97 10.40
C ALA A 172 -1.27 4.45 9.02
N ALA A 173 -2.29 3.57 8.97
CA ALA A 173 -2.75 3.00 7.71
C ALA A 173 -3.40 4.06 6.80
N SER A 174 -4.17 4.99 7.35
CA SER A 174 -4.78 6.08 6.56
C SER A 174 -3.70 6.96 5.92
N ALA A 175 -2.74 7.45 6.72
CA ALA A 175 -1.67 8.31 6.20
C ALA A 175 -0.82 7.60 5.14
N ALA A 176 -0.53 6.32 5.31
CA ALA A 176 0.20 5.54 4.32
C ALA A 176 -0.54 5.39 2.99
N LEU A 177 -1.88 5.32 3.02
CA LEU A 177 -2.71 5.28 1.81
C LEU A 177 -2.65 6.63 1.08
N ASP A 178 -2.80 7.74 1.82
CA ASP A 178 -2.85 9.10 1.29
C ASP A 178 -1.52 9.53 0.64
N GLU A 179 -0.40 9.05 1.20
CA GLU A 179 0.94 9.42 0.75
C GLU A 179 1.50 8.49 -0.35
N ALA A 180 0.83 7.36 -0.61
CA ALA A 180 1.26 6.41 -1.64
C ALA A 180 0.71 6.76 -3.03
N GLY A 181 1.43 6.36 -4.07
CA GLY A 181 1.03 6.55 -5.46
C GLY A 181 1.93 7.50 -6.26
N PRO A 182 1.49 7.87 -7.47
CA PRO A 182 2.34 8.48 -8.50
C PRO A 182 2.87 9.88 -8.16
N SER A 183 2.26 10.57 -7.20
CA SER A 183 2.72 11.91 -6.76
C SER A 183 4.13 11.92 -6.17
N ASN A 184 4.63 10.75 -5.73
CA ASN A 184 6.00 10.58 -5.25
C ASN A 184 7.07 10.67 -6.36
N TYR A 185 6.68 10.53 -7.63
CA TYR A 185 7.62 10.59 -8.74
C TYR A 185 7.90 12.05 -9.13
N PRO A 186 9.17 12.53 -9.08
CA PRO A 186 9.51 13.91 -9.40
C PRO A 186 9.13 14.36 -10.82
N GLY A 187 8.91 13.41 -11.76
CA GLY A 187 8.46 13.72 -13.11
C GLY A 187 6.97 14.08 -13.23
N ASN A 188 6.22 14.01 -12.13
CA ASN A 188 4.79 14.31 -12.06
C ASN A 188 4.48 15.69 -11.44
N HIS A 189 5.42 16.65 -11.56
CA HIS A 189 5.34 18.02 -11.03
C HIS A 189 5.75 19.06 -12.08
#